data_AF-A0AAN8XCV8-F1
#
_entry.id   AF-A0AAN8XCV8-F1
#
_cell.length_a   1.000
_cell.length_b   1.000
_cell.length_c   1.000
_cell.angle_alpha   90.00
_cell.angle_beta   90.00
_cell.angle_gamma   90.00
#
_symmetry.space_group_name_H-M   'P 1'
#
loop_
_entity.id
_entity.type
_entity.pdbx_description
1 polymer ?
#
loop_
_entity_poly.entity_id
_entity_poly.type
_entity_poly.pdbx_seq_one_letter_code
_entity_poly.pdbx_strand_id
1 'polypeptide(L)'
;MWLGSQTALSNLTEDITVTSLEMNYTETSLKNDCDYKFNISLNESLHNATCLEQAPQFTVESMIRGSVLSIMAILSLIGNTATIISIARQRSRLNSTVYILIRHLSIADLFVTFACTVTEAVWTYTVQWYGGNVLCKLMKYLQMFSLHLSTFILVLIGMDRYYAVKYPMRRSDIRKYIGYGIIFIWTLSGIFSIPQAVVFHVLKGPFTEEFYQCVTYGTYSAHWQEHLYMSFGLTCMFILPLVILTATYVSTFITLK
;
A
#
# COMPACT_ATOMS: atom_id res chain seq x y z
N MET A 1 -5.25 -4.26 0.19
CA MET A 1 -3.91 -3.94 -0.36
C MET A 1 -2.79 -4.47 0.53
N TRP A 2 -2.89 -4.34 1.86
CA TRP A 2 -2.03 -5.05 2.82
C TRP A 2 -2.32 -6.55 2.96
N LEU A 3 -3.59 -6.95 2.78
CA LEU A 3 -4.01 -8.34 2.93
C LEU A 3 -3.53 -9.26 1.80
N GLY A 4 -3.26 -8.77 0.58
CA GLY A 4 -2.95 -9.61 -0.59
C GLY A 4 -1.63 -10.38 -0.49
N SER A 5 -0.60 -9.75 0.11
CA SER A 5 0.70 -10.38 0.34
C SER A 5 0.68 -11.33 1.53
N GLN A 6 -0.27 -11.13 2.46
CA GLN A 6 -0.50 -12.00 3.60
C GLN A 6 -1.43 -13.15 3.24
N THR A 7 -2.36 -12.99 2.29
CA THR A 7 -3.25 -14.05 1.79
C THR A 7 -2.55 -15.07 0.90
N ALA A 8 -1.57 -14.64 0.11
CA ALA A 8 -0.75 -15.58 -0.65
C ALA A 8 0.07 -16.49 0.29
N LEU A 9 0.56 -15.93 1.41
CA LEU A 9 1.25 -16.70 2.44
C LEU A 9 0.30 -17.40 3.43
N SER A 10 -0.91 -16.87 3.66
CA SER A 10 -1.90 -17.49 4.55
C SER A 10 -2.54 -18.70 3.90
N ASN A 11 -2.76 -18.68 2.58
CA ASN A 11 -3.15 -19.85 1.80
C ASN A 11 -2.01 -20.89 1.81
N LEU A 12 -0.74 -20.46 1.76
CA LEU A 12 0.41 -21.34 1.97
C LEU A 12 0.49 -21.90 3.39
N THR A 13 -0.01 -21.21 4.43
CA THR A 13 -0.09 -21.75 5.80
C THR A 13 -1.35 -22.56 6.08
N GLU A 14 -2.45 -22.34 5.35
CA GLU A 14 -3.65 -23.18 5.42
C GLU A 14 -3.42 -24.55 4.76
N ASP A 15 -2.67 -24.59 3.65
CA ASP A 15 -2.22 -25.84 3.01
C ASP A 15 -1.24 -26.65 3.88
N ILE A 16 -0.69 -26.05 4.94
CA ILE A 16 0.24 -26.73 5.88
C ILE A 16 -0.50 -27.53 6.97
N THR A 17 -1.83 -27.44 7.10
CA THR A 17 -2.54 -28.10 8.23
C THR A 17 -3.44 -29.29 7.91
N VAL A 18 -3.69 -29.66 6.65
CA VAL A 18 -4.47 -30.87 6.31
C VAL A 18 -3.92 -31.47 5.02
N THR A 19 -2.98 -32.40 5.07
CA THR A 19 -3.33 -33.83 4.94
C THR A 19 -2.10 -34.67 5.27
N SER A 20 -2.13 -35.26 6.46
CA SER A 20 -1.31 -36.44 6.74
C SER A 20 -1.79 -37.61 5.89
N LEU A 21 -0.85 -38.22 5.16
CA LEU A 21 -0.63 -39.67 4.99
C LEU A 21 -0.46 -40.13 3.54
N GLU A 22 0.67 -40.81 3.35
CA GLU A 22 1.04 -41.78 2.31
C GLU A 22 1.34 -41.25 0.91
N MET A 23 2.63 -40.96 0.65
CA MET A 23 3.24 -41.33 -0.64
C MET A 23 4.69 -41.79 -0.44
N ASN A 24 4.95 -43.00 -0.96
CA ASN A 24 6.22 -43.75 -0.92
C ASN A 24 7.42 -42.95 -1.43
N TYR A 25 8.53 -43.06 -0.69
CA TYR A 25 9.85 -42.59 -1.08
C TYR A 25 10.39 -43.39 -2.27
N THR A 26 10.70 -42.72 -3.37
CA THR A 26 11.81 -43.12 -4.25
C THR A 26 12.88 -42.05 -4.17
N GLU A 27 14.01 -42.41 -3.58
CA GLU A 27 15.24 -41.61 -3.50
C GLU A 27 15.63 -41.09 -4.89
N THR A 28 15.60 -39.78 -5.10
CA THR A 28 16.56 -39.12 -6.00
C THR A 28 16.75 -37.65 -5.60
N SER A 29 18.00 -37.33 -5.24
CA SER A 29 18.63 -36.02 -5.04
C SER A 29 18.15 -35.10 -3.90
N LEU A 30 18.55 -35.42 -2.66
CA LEU A 30 18.77 -34.42 -1.62
C LEU A 30 19.87 -33.44 -2.06
N LYS A 31 19.56 -32.14 -2.17
CA LYS A 31 20.56 -31.07 -2.31
C LYS A 31 20.39 -30.05 -1.19
N ASN A 32 21.27 -30.15 -0.19
CA ASN A 32 21.35 -29.21 0.92
C ASN A 32 22.14 -27.96 0.49
N ASP A 33 21.48 -26.97 -0.12
CA ASP A 33 21.93 -25.58 0.00
C ASP A 33 20.82 -24.60 -0.40
N CYS A 34 20.17 -24.01 0.60
CA CYS A 34 19.42 -22.78 0.43
C CYS A 34 20.09 -21.77 1.36
N ASP A 35 20.78 -20.79 0.79
CA ASP A 35 21.47 -19.71 1.52
C ASP A 35 20.44 -18.82 2.23
N TYR A 36 19.88 -19.36 3.30
CA TYR A 36 18.91 -18.74 4.18
C TYR A 36 19.71 -18.14 5.33
N LYS A 37 19.93 -16.82 5.30
CA LYS A 37 20.57 -16.09 6.40
C LYS A 37 19.64 -16.04 7.62
N PHE A 38 19.61 -17.12 8.37
CA PHE A 38 18.98 -17.20 9.68
C PHE A 38 20.06 -16.99 10.74
N ASN A 39 20.15 -15.77 11.27
CA ASN A 39 20.97 -15.51 12.46
C ASN A 39 20.23 -16.06 13.69
N ILE A 40 20.29 -17.38 13.91
CA ILE A 40 19.95 -17.96 15.20
C ILE A 40 21.21 -18.56 15.81
N SER A 41 21.71 -17.88 16.84
CA SER A 41 22.58 -18.47 17.85
C SER A 41 21.73 -19.34 18.77
N LEU A 42 21.54 -20.62 18.47
CA LEU A 42 21.15 -21.63 19.47
C LEU A 42 21.48 -23.04 18.99
N ASN A 43 22.01 -23.83 19.93
CA ASN A 43 22.46 -25.22 19.86
C ASN A 43 21.74 -26.17 18.88
N GLU A 44 22.54 -26.95 18.16
CA GLU A 44 22.40 -28.40 17.94
C GLU A 44 20.96 -28.98 17.90
N SER A 45 20.15 -28.52 16.95
CA SER A 45 19.03 -29.27 16.37
C SER A 45 18.67 -28.69 15.01
N LEU A 46 19.58 -28.89 14.03
CA LEU A 46 19.35 -28.56 12.62
C LEU A 46 18.30 -29.55 12.07
N HIS A 47 17.02 -29.28 12.33
CA HIS A 47 15.94 -29.99 11.66
C HIS A 47 15.97 -29.63 10.17
N ASN A 48 16.16 -30.67 9.34
CA ASN A 48 16.09 -30.68 7.88
C ASN A 48 15.08 -29.67 7.31
N ALA A 49 15.54 -28.47 6.92
CA ALA A 49 14.76 -27.56 6.11
C ALA A 49 14.85 -28.04 4.65
N THR A 50 13.85 -28.81 4.21
CA THR A 50 13.71 -29.23 2.81
C THR A 50 13.18 -28.05 1.99
N CYS A 51 13.94 -27.60 1.00
CA CYS A 51 13.50 -26.54 0.10
C CYS A 51 12.43 -27.05 -0.87
N LEU A 52 11.49 -26.19 -1.24
CA LEU A 52 10.49 -26.52 -2.25
C LEU A 52 11.15 -26.49 -3.63
N GLU A 53 10.92 -27.52 -4.45
CA GLU A 53 11.52 -27.60 -5.78
C GLU A 53 11.00 -26.54 -6.76
N GLN A 54 9.73 -26.12 -6.62
CA GLN A 54 9.09 -25.26 -7.61
C GLN A 54 8.56 -23.97 -7.00
N ALA A 55 9.00 -22.83 -7.54
CA ALA A 55 8.41 -21.53 -7.22
C ALA A 55 6.96 -21.42 -7.73
N PRO A 56 6.10 -20.61 -7.09
CA PRO A 56 4.73 -20.39 -7.56
C PRO A 56 4.73 -19.89 -9.00
N GLN A 57 3.91 -20.51 -9.84
CA GLN A 57 3.79 -20.19 -11.25
C GLN A 57 2.63 -19.23 -11.53
N PHE A 58 2.65 -18.62 -12.71
CA PHE A 58 1.61 -17.73 -13.17
C PHE A 58 0.28 -18.47 -13.36
N THR A 59 -0.73 -18.13 -12.56
CA THR A 59 -2.05 -18.76 -12.59
C THR A 59 -3.07 -17.92 -13.37
N VAL A 60 -4.20 -18.52 -13.72
CA VAL A 60 -5.36 -17.80 -14.30
C VAL A 60 -5.87 -16.71 -13.36
N GLU A 61 -5.77 -16.91 -12.05
CA GLU A 61 -6.10 -15.88 -11.06
C GLU A 61 -5.19 -14.65 -11.20
N SER A 62 -3.88 -14.87 -11.32
CA SER A 62 -2.91 -13.80 -11.58
C SER A 62 -3.17 -13.10 -12.91
N MET A 63 -3.59 -13.83 -13.95
CA MET A 63 -4.02 -13.22 -15.22
C MET A 63 -5.19 -12.26 -15.04
N ILE A 64 -6.26 -12.72 -14.37
CA ILE A 64 -7.47 -11.91 -14.15
C ILE A 64 -7.13 -10.69 -13.32
N ARG A 65 -6.42 -10.89 -12.19
CA ARG A 65 -6.00 -9.82 -11.28
C ARG A 65 -5.14 -8.78 -11.99
N GLY A 66 -4.11 -9.22 -12.71
CA GLY A 66 -3.22 -8.34 -13.47
C GLY A 66 -3.97 -7.54 -14.53
N SER A 67 -4.92 -8.18 -15.23
CA SER A 67 -5.72 -7.53 -16.27
C SER A 67 -6.65 -6.46 -15.68
N VAL A 68 -7.33 -6.76 -14.58
CA VAL A 68 -8.19 -5.80 -13.88
C VAL A 68 -7.38 -4.60 -13.38
N LEU A 69 -6.23 -4.84 -12.73
CA LEU A 69 -5.36 -3.78 -12.24
C LEU A 69 -4.86 -2.89 -13.38
N SER A 70 -4.51 -3.48 -14.53
CA SER A 70 -4.06 -2.73 -15.71
C SER A 70 -5.17 -1.84 -16.28
N ILE A 71 -6.39 -2.36 -16.39
CA ILE A 71 -7.55 -1.57 -16.85
C ILE A 71 -7.83 -0.42 -15.86
N MET A 72 -7.86 -0.71 -14.56
CA MET A 72 -8.03 0.31 -13.52
C MET A 72 -6.95 1.39 -13.61
N ALA A 73 -5.68 0.99 -13.82
CA ALA A 73 -4.58 1.94 -13.95
C ALA A 73 -4.77 2.88 -15.15
N ILE A 74 -5.17 2.36 -16.31
CA ILE A 74 -5.41 3.17 -17.51
C ILE A 74 -6.57 4.14 -17.28
N LEU A 75 -7.69 3.66 -16.74
CA LEU A 75 -8.86 4.50 -16.47
C LEU A 75 -8.54 5.60 -15.44
N SER A 76 -7.86 5.25 -14.36
CA SER A 76 -7.43 6.19 -13.33
C SER A 76 -6.44 7.22 -13.86
N LEU A 77 -5.49 6.81 -14.72
CA LEU A 77 -4.54 7.72 -15.35
C LEU A 77 -5.25 8.74 -16.25
N ILE A 78 -6.15 8.26 -17.12
CA ILE A 78 -6.91 9.13 -18.03
C ILE A 78 -7.81 10.08 -17.23
N GLY A 79 -8.58 9.56 -16.28
CA GLY A 79 -9.56 10.34 -15.51
C GLY A 79 -8.90 11.44 -14.66
N ASN A 80 -7.85 11.11 -13.92
CA ASN A 80 -7.16 12.08 -13.08
C ASN A 80 -6.38 13.12 -13.90
N THR A 81 -5.74 12.70 -15.00
CA THR A 81 -5.04 13.63 -15.90
C THR A 81 -6.03 14.57 -16.59
N ALA A 82 -7.16 14.06 -17.08
CA ALA A 82 -8.22 14.87 -17.68
C ALA A 82 -8.78 15.89 -16.67
N THR A 83 -8.93 15.51 -15.41
CA THR A 83 -9.37 16.41 -14.32
C THR A 83 -8.39 17.56 -14.11
N ILE A 84 -7.08 17.25 -14.04
CA ILE A 84 -6.03 18.27 -13.92
C ILE A 84 -6.06 19.23 -15.11
N ILE A 85 -6.15 18.71 -16.33
CA ILE A 85 -6.21 19.52 -17.56
C ILE A 85 -7.48 20.40 -17.58
N SER A 86 -8.63 19.85 -17.21
CA SER A 86 -9.92 20.56 -17.15
C SER A 86 -9.90 21.72 -16.16
N ILE A 87 -9.22 21.55 -15.01
CA ILE A 87 -9.03 22.61 -14.03
C ILE A 87 -8.03 23.66 -14.54
N ALA A 88 -6.94 23.22 -15.17
CA ALA A 88 -5.90 24.10 -15.71
C ALA A 88 -6.42 25.03 -16.83
N ARG A 89 -7.33 24.52 -17.68
CA ARG A 89 -7.90 25.28 -18.81
C ARG A 89 -8.82 26.43 -18.38
N GLN A 90 -9.42 26.37 -17.18
CA GLN A 90 -10.40 27.37 -16.75
C GLN A 90 -9.86 28.22 -15.60
N ARG A 91 -9.45 29.46 -15.91
CA ARG A 91 -8.79 30.37 -14.95
C ARG A 91 -9.65 30.66 -13.71
N SER A 92 -10.98 30.71 -13.85
CA SER A 92 -11.88 30.91 -12.71
C SER A 92 -11.83 29.75 -11.71
N ARG A 93 -11.55 28.51 -12.16
CA ARG A 93 -11.41 27.34 -11.28
C ARG A 93 -10.12 27.38 -10.48
N LEU A 94 -9.03 27.91 -11.03
CA LEU A 94 -7.73 27.98 -10.35
C LEU A 94 -7.73 28.81 -9.04
N ASN A 95 -8.66 29.75 -8.91
CA ASN A 95 -8.79 30.59 -7.72
C ASN A 95 -9.72 30.01 -6.66
N SER A 96 -10.47 28.95 -6.98
CA SER A 96 -11.39 28.30 -6.04
C SER A 96 -10.67 27.27 -5.19
N THR A 97 -10.84 27.36 -3.87
CA THR A 97 -10.30 26.41 -2.90
C THR A 97 -10.66 24.96 -3.21
N VAL A 98 -11.90 24.72 -3.64
CA VAL A 98 -12.38 23.36 -4.01
C VAL A 98 -11.60 22.78 -5.16
N TYR A 99 -11.42 23.54 -6.24
CA TYR A 99 -10.70 23.04 -7.42
C TYR A 99 -9.20 22.91 -7.15
N ILE A 100 -8.62 23.71 -6.24
CA ILE A 100 -7.26 23.49 -5.76
C ILE A 100 -7.16 22.14 -5.05
N LEU A 101 -8.08 21.84 -4.14
CA LEU A 101 -8.11 20.56 -3.41
C LEU A 101 -8.34 19.37 -4.35
N ILE A 102 -9.30 19.46 -5.29
CA ILE A 102 -9.54 18.43 -6.31
C ILE A 102 -8.28 18.21 -7.16
N ARG A 103 -7.54 19.26 -7.51
CA ARG A 103 -6.27 19.11 -8.24
C ARG A 103 -5.23 18.35 -7.43
N HIS A 104 -5.08 18.63 -6.13
CA HIS A 104 -4.17 17.88 -5.27
C HIS A 104 -4.64 16.43 -5.06
N LEU A 105 -5.95 16.19 -4.99
CA LEU A 105 -6.52 14.84 -4.95
C LEU A 105 -6.18 14.07 -6.22
N SER A 106 -6.40 14.65 -7.40
CA SER A 106 -6.04 14.01 -8.67
C SER A 106 -4.54 13.73 -8.79
N ILE A 107 -3.68 14.60 -8.26
CA ILE A 107 -2.23 14.33 -8.18
C ILE A 107 -1.94 13.14 -7.25
N ALA A 108 -2.58 13.09 -6.08
CA ALA A 108 -2.44 11.98 -5.14
C ALA A 108 -2.92 10.65 -5.76
N ASP A 109 -4.05 10.66 -6.47
CA ASP A 109 -4.59 9.49 -7.14
C ASP A 109 -3.71 9.01 -8.31
N LEU A 110 -2.99 9.92 -8.98
CA LEU A 110 -1.94 9.54 -9.94
C LEU A 110 -0.76 8.85 -9.26
N PHE A 111 -0.34 9.31 -8.08
CA PHE A 111 0.65 8.59 -7.28
C PHE A 111 0.14 7.21 -6.86
N VAL A 112 -1.13 7.08 -6.43
CA VAL A 112 -1.75 5.78 -6.11
C VAL A 112 -1.76 4.89 -7.35
N THR A 113 -2.13 5.44 -8.50
CA THR A 113 -2.17 4.70 -9.77
C THR A 113 -0.80 4.11 -10.10
N PHE A 114 0.27 4.90 -10.00
CA PHE A 114 1.62 4.44 -10.30
C PHE A 114 2.20 3.53 -9.22
N ALA A 115 2.25 4.01 -7.98
CA ALA A 115 2.92 3.31 -6.89
C ALA A 115 2.14 2.06 -6.45
N CYS A 116 0.80 2.13 -6.39
CA CYS A 116 -0.01 1.00 -5.97
C CYS A 116 -0.44 0.14 -7.16
N THR A 117 -1.22 0.70 -8.09
CA THR A 117 -1.91 -0.12 -9.10
C THR A 117 -0.95 -0.68 -10.14
N VAL A 118 -0.09 0.15 -10.74
CA VAL A 118 0.87 -0.30 -11.77
C VAL A 118 1.92 -1.23 -11.19
N THR A 119 2.49 -0.88 -10.04
CA THR A 119 3.48 -1.75 -9.38
C THR A 119 2.88 -3.12 -9.03
N GLU A 120 1.65 -3.15 -8.52
CA GLU A 120 0.96 -4.41 -8.21
C GLU A 120 0.64 -5.21 -9.48
N ALA A 121 0.23 -4.55 -10.57
CA ALA A 121 -0.01 -5.21 -11.85
C ALA A 121 1.28 -5.86 -12.38
N VAL A 122 2.39 -5.11 -12.41
CA VAL A 122 3.71 -5.61 -12.82
C VAL A 122 4.14 -6.78 -11.93
N TRP A 123 4.01 -6.65 -10.62
CA TRP A 123 4.38 -7.73 -9.69
C TRP A 123 3.50 -8.98 -9.89
N THR A 124 2.21 -8.81 -10.17
CA THR A 124 1.29 -9.92 -10.46
C THR A 124 1.69 -10.65 -11.74
N TYR A 125 2.09 -9.94 -12.80
CA TYR A 125 2.54 -10.57 -14.05
C TYR A 125 3.91 -11.23 -13.94
N THR A 126 4.82 -10.61 -13.18
CA THR A 126 6.19 -11.12 -13.01
C THR A 126 6.28 -12.25 -11.98
N VAL A 127 5.31 -12.35 -11.05
CA VAL A 127 5.23 -13.29 -9.91
C VAL A 127 6.36 -13.12 -8.88
N GLN A 128 7.53 -12.69 -9.33
CA GLN A 128 8.73 -12.41 -8.54
C GLN A 128 9.12 -10.94 -8.58
N TRP A 129 9.88 -10.51 -7.58
CA TRP A 129 10.36 -9.14 -7.48
C TRP A 129 11.74 -8.95 -8.13
N TYR A 130 11.78 -8.25 -9.26
CA TYR A 130 13.03 -7.96 -9.99
C TYR A 130 13.70 -6.62 -9.62
N GLY A 131 13.04 -5.75 -8.86
CA GLY A 131 13.50 -4.37 -8.62
C GLY A 131 14.68 -4.21 -7.66
N GLY A 132 15.14 -5.30 -7.05
CA GLY A 132 16.14 -5.25 -5.97
C GLY A 132 15.64 -4.53 -4.71
N ASN A 133 16.51 -4.41 -3.71
CA ASN A 133 16.12 -3.95 -2.36
C ASN A 133 15.75 -2.46 -2.31
N VAL A 134 16.47 -1.61 -3.04
CA VAL A 134 16.25 -0.16 -3.04
C VAL A 134 14.88 0.17 -3.64
N LEU A 135 14.54 -0.43 -4.79
CA LEU A 135 13.24 -0.20 -5.43
C LEU A 135 12.10 -0.77 -4.60
N CYS A 136 12.29 -1.93 -3.93
CA CYS A 136 11.29 -2.52 -3.02
C CYS A 136 10.91 -1.52 -1.92
N LYS A 137 11.91 -0.99 -1.21
CA LYS A 137 11.70 0.00 -0.14
C LYS A 137 11.06 1.29 -0.65
N LEU A 138 11.53 1.80 -1.80
CA LEU A 138 10.99 3.02 -2.40
C LEU A 138 9.53 2.84 -2.82
N MET A 139 9.19 1.74 -3.50
CA MET A 139 7.82 1.49 -3.95
C MET A 139 6.87 1.30 -2.78
N LYS A 140 7.27 0.57 -1.73
CA LYS A 140 6.46 0.40 -0.51
C LYS A 140 6.24 1.71 0.24
N TYR A 141 7.27 2.57 0.30
CA TYR A 141 7.13 3.92 0.83
C TYR A 141 6.14 4.75 -0.01
N LEU A 142 6.30 4.79 -1.33
CA LEU A 142 5.45 5.57 -2.23
C LEU A 142 3.99 5.09 -2.21
N GLN A 143 3.77 3.77 -2.10
CA GLN A 143 2.43 3.17 -1.97
C GLN A 143 1.71 3.78 -0.77
N MET A 144 2.32 3.68 0.41
CA MET A 144 1.68 4.21 1.62
C MET A 144 1.62 5.73 1.66
N PHE A 145 2.62 6.42 1.12
CA PHE A 145 2.60 7.88 0.98
C PHE A 145 1.40 8.35 0.18
N SER A 146 1.18 7.73 -0.98
CA SER A 146 0.10 8.09 -1.90
C SER A 146 -1.29 7.83 -1.31
N LEU A 147 -1.46 6.72 -0.59
CA LEU A 147 -2.69 6.39 0.13
C LEU A 147 -2.98 7.39 1.26
N HIS A 148 -1.99 7.69 2.11
CA HIS A 148 -2.16 8.68 3.18
C HIS A 148 -2.50 10.06 2.60
N LEU A 149 -1.80 10.45 1.53
CA LEU A 149 -2.03 11.73 0.86
C LEU A 149 -3.45 11.84 0.29
N SER A 150 -3.93 10.85 -0.46
CA SER A 150 -5.29 10.86 -1.03
C SER A 150 -6.34 10.96 0.08
N THR A 151 -6.21 10.12 1.11
CA THR A 151 -7.14 10.08 2.25
C THR A 151 -7.16 11.38 3.06
N PHE A 152 -6.01 11.97 3.36
CA PHE A 152 -5.96 13.23 4.09
C PHE A 152 -6.46 14.41 3.24
N ILE A 153 -6.25 14.41 1.93
CA ILE A 153 -6.84 15.43 1.05
C ILE A 153 -8.38 15.32 1.04
N LEU A 154 -8.96 14.11 1.05
CA LEU A 154 -10.41 13.92 1.19
C LEU A 154 -10.93 14.49 2.51
N VAL A 155 -10.21 14.28 3.61
CA VAL A 155 -10.53 14.88 4.91
C VAL A 155 -10.48 16.42 4.82
N LEU A 156 -9.47 16.98 4.17
CA LEU A 156 -9.36 18.44 4.00
C LEU A 156 -10.48 19.01 3.13
N ILE A 157 -10.95 18.26 2.12
CA ILE A 157 -12.15 18.60 1.35
C ILE A 157 -13.38 18.64 2.25
N GLY A 158 -13.59 17.62 3.09
CA GLY A 158 -14.68 17.60 4.08
C GLY A 158 -14.66 18.82 5.01
N MET A 159 -13.48 19.19 5.50
CA MET A 159 -13.29 20.40 6.32
C MET A 159 -13.60 21.69 5.53
N ASP A 160 -13.10 21.83 4.30
CA ASP A 160 -13.40 22.99 3.45
C ASP A 160 -14.91 23.16 3.21
N ARG A 161 -15.63 22.06 2.96
CA ARG A 161 -17.10 22.08 2.83
C ARG A 161 -17.78 22.56 4.11
N TYR A 162 -17.38 22.03 5.26
CA TYR A 162 -17.92 22.45 6.55
C TYR A 162 -17.73 23.96 6.79
N TYR A 163 -16.52 24.47 6.60
CA TYR A 163 -16.23 25.90 6.79
C TYR A 163 -16.94 26.80 5.77
N ALA A 164 -17.08 26.35 4.52
CA ALA A 164 -17.79 27.09 3.49
C ALA A 164 -19.29 27.26 3.82
N VAL A 165 -19.91 26.26 4.44
CA VAL A 165 -21.32 26.33 4.88
C VAL A 165 -21.46 27.18 6.14
N LYS A 166 -20.61 26.95 7.16
CA LYS A 166 -20.76 27.60 8.45
C LYS A 166 -20.31 29.07 8.49
N TYR A 167 -19.31 29.45 7.69
CA TYR A 167 -18.69 30.78 7.74
C TYR A 167 -18.52 31.42 6.35
N PRO A 168 -19.62 31.76 5.66
CA PRO A 168 -19.59 32.27 4.28
C PRO A 168 -18.79 33.57 4.12
N MET A 169 -18.71 34.42 5.15
CA MET A 169 -18.02 35.72 5.11
C MET A 169 -16.49 35.66 5.32
N ARG A 170 -15.90 34.51 5.70
CA ARG A 170 -14.45 34.37 6.00
C ARG A 170 -13.65 33.65 4.91
N ARG A 171 -14.12 33.71 3.66
CA ARG A 171 -13.60 32.90 2.54
C ARG A 171 -12.11 33.15 2.21
N SER A 172 -11.62 34.37 2.40
CA SER A 172 -10.21 34.72 2.20
C SER A 172 -9.27 34.02 3.20
N ASP A 173 -9.68 33.97 4.47
CA ASP A 173 -8.89 33.36 5.53
C ASP A 173 -8.91 31.84 5.39
N ILE A 174 -10.07 31.26 5.09
CA ILE A 174 -10.23 29.83 4.81
C ILE A 174 -9.26 29.38 3.70
N ARG A 175 -9.13 30.15 2.60
CA ARG A 175 -8.18 29.83 1.52
C ARG A 175 -6.73 29.76 2.01
N LYS A 176 -6.31 30.66 2.90
CA LYS A 176 -4.95 30.62 3.49
C LYS A 176 -4.78 29.37 4.35
N TYR A 177 -5.75 29.07 5.22
CA TYR A 177 -5.71 27.86 6.06
C TYR A 177 -5.67 26.57 5.24
N ILE A 178 -6.42 26.49 4.14
CA ILE A 178 -6.36 25.35 3.23
C ILE A 178 -4.99 25.24 2.55
N GLY A 179 -4.37 26.36 2.17
CA GLY A 179 -3.00 26.36 1.65
C GLY A 179 -1.99 25.76 2.64
N TYR A 180 -2.04 26.18 3.91
CA TYR A 180 -1.23 25.59 4.97
C TYR A 180 -1.59 24.12 5.23
N GLY A 181 -2.87 23.78 5.19
CA GLY A 181 -3.36 22.41 5.36
C GLY A 181 -2.81 21.46 4.29
N ILE A 182 -2.70 21.90 3.04
CA ILE A 182 -2.08 21.10 1.96
C ILE A 182 -0.62 20.81 2.30
N ILE A 183 0.17 21.82 2.64
CA ILE A 183 1.59 21.64 3.00
C ILE A 183 1.73 20.67 4.17
N PHE A 184 0.92 20.89 5.22
CA PHE A 184 0.89 20.03 6.40
C PHE A 184 0.59 18.57 6.05
N ILE A 185 -0.43 18.32 5.23
CA ILE A 185 -0.82 16.97 4.84
C ILE A 185 0.27 16.29 3.99
N TRP A 186 0.90 17.01 3.06
CA TRP A 186 2.00 16.46 2.27
C TRP A 186 3.16 16.01 3.17
N THR A 187 3.55 16.84 4.13
CA THR A 187 4.60 16.49 5.10
C THR A 187 4.17 15.34 6.00
N LEU A 188 2.95 15.38 6.55
CA LEU A 188 2.43 14.36 7.46
C LEU A 188 2.35 12.99 6.78
N SER A 189 1.84 12.92 5.54
CA SER A 189 1.80 11.70 4.74
C SER A 189 3.19 11.13 4.50
N GLY A 190 4.19 12.00 4.26
CA GLY A 190 5.58 11.59 4.13
C GLY A 190 6.10 10.93 5.40
N ILE A 191 5.93 11.60 6.54
CA ILE A 191 6.39 11.12 7.85
C ILE A 191 5.76 9.78 8.22
N PHE A 192 4.44 9.64 8.07
CA PHE A 192 3.73 8.41 8.43
C PHE A 192 4.06 7.22 7.51
N SER A 193 4.65 7.47 6.35
CA SER A 193 5.03 6.42 5.40
C SER A 193 6.45 5.91 5.60
N ILE A 194 7.28 6.59 6.40
CA ILE A 194 8.67 6.20 6.69
C ILE A 194 8.81 4.74 7.19
N PRO A 195 7.97 4.22 8.10
CA PRO A 195 8.12 2.85 8.62
C PRO A 195 8.15 1.79 7.51
N GLN A 196 7.51 2.04 6.38
CA GLN A 196 7.48 1.14 5.24
C GLN A 196 8.86 0.89 4.63
N ALA A 197 9.66 1.95 4.47
CA ALA A 197 11.01 1.85 3.93
C ALA A 197 11.98 1.14 4.88
N VAL A 198 11.67 1.12 6.17
CA VAL A 198 12.47 0.46 7.21
C VAL A 198 12.15 -1.02 7.26
N VAL A 199 10.86 -1.38 7.22
CA VAL A 199 10.40 -2.74 7.47
C VAL A 199 10.55 -3.66 6.25
N PHE A 200 10.25 -3.16 5.05
CA PHE A 200 10.29 -3.98 3.84
C PHE A 200 11.72 -4.18 3.34
N HIS A 201 12.01 -5.39 2.87
CA HIS A 201 13.27 -5.70 2.21
C HIS A 201 13.10 -6.90 1.27
N VAL A 202 14.09 -7.11 0.41
CA VAL A 202 14.10 -8.25 -0.51
C VAL A 202 14.75 -9.46 0.15
N LEU A 203 14.07 -10.60 0.08
CA LEU A 203 14.58 -11.92 0.50
C LEU A 203 14.39 -12.95 -0.62
N LYS A 204 15.26 -13.96 -0.64
CA LYS A 204 15.09 -15.17 -1.44
C LYS A 204 14.05 -16.07 -0.77
N GLY A 205 13.08 -16.56 -1.54
CA GLY A 205 12.09 -17.52 -1.06
C GLY A 205 12.70 -18.90 -0.77
N PRO A 206 11.98 -19.78 -0.06
CA PRO A 206 12.46 -21.12 0.31
C PRO A 206 12.37 -22.12 -0.88
N PHE A 207 12.83 -21.69 -2.06
CA PHE A 207 12.82 -22.45 -3.30
C PHE A 207 14.26 -22.70 -3.77
N THR A 208 14.47 -23.83 -4.45
CA THR A 208 15.75 -24.16 -5.09
C THR A 208 16.10 -23.14 -6.19
N GLU A 209 15.10 -22.70 -6.93
CA GLU A 209 15.20 -21.65 -7.96
C GLU A 209 15.50 -20.26 -7.36
N GLU A 210 16.11 -19.37 -8.15
CA GLU A 210 16.35 -17.98 -7.76
C GLU A 210 15.05 -17.16 -7.77
N PHE A 211 14.30 -17.25 -6.66
CA PHE A 211 13.03 -16.55 -6.49
C PHE A 211 13.13 -15.49 -5.40
N TYR A 212 12.97 -14.20 -5.77
CA TYR A 212 13.07 -13.08 -4.84
C TYR A 212 11.71 -12.41 -4.61
N GLN A 213 11.44 -12.00 -3.37
CA GLN A 213 10.23 -11.25 -3.00
C GLN A 213 10.53 -10.07 -2.08
N CYS A 214 9.72 -9.02 -2.19
CA CYS A 214 9.74 -7.86 -1.31
C CYS A 214 8.82 -8.10 -0.10
N VAL A 215 9.39 -8.49 1.03
CA VAL A 215 8.68 -8.99 2.21
C VAL A 215 9.08 -8.24 3.49
N THR A 216 8.35 -8.49 4.58
CA THR A 216 8.66 -7.98 5.93
C THR A 216 9.21 -9.06 6.88
N TYR A 217 9.38 -10.29 6.37
CA TYR A 217 9.80 -11.44 7.16
C TYR A 217 11.23 -11.26 7.68
N GLY A 218 11.50 -11.61 8.94
CA GLY A 218 12.83 -11.46 9.55
C GLY A 218 13.17 -10.04 10.01
N THR A 219 12.31 -9.05 9.76
CA THR A 219 12.49 -7.68 10.30
C THR A 219 12.11 -7.61 11.79
N TYR A 220 11.08 -8.33 12.21
CA TYR A 220 10.56 -8.27 13.57
C TYR A 220 11.29 -9.27 14.48
N SER A 221 11.82 -8.75 15.59
CA SER A 221 12.47 -9.57 16.63
C SER A 221 11.48 -10.19 17.62
N ALA A 222 10.31 -9.55 17.78
CA ALA A 222 9.29 -9.97 18.73
C ALA A 222 7.89 -9.64 18.18
N HIS A 223 6.90 -10.48 18.51
CA HIS A 223 5.52 -10.35 18.03
C HIS A 223 4.87 -8.99 18.36
N TRP A 224 5.23 -8.36 19.49
CA TRP A 224 4.68 -7.05 19.85
C TRP A 224 5.02 -5.95 18.83
N GLN A 225 6.17 -6.05 18.13
CA GLN A 225 6.58 -5.08 17.12
C GLN A 225 5.68 -5.16 15.90
N GLU A 226 5.36 -6.37 15.46
CA GLU A 226 4.42 -6.61 14.36
C GLU A 226 3.01 -6.12 14.72
N HIS A 227 2.52 -6.44 15.93
CA HIS A 227 1.21 -5.96 16.39
C HIS A 227 1.13 -4.44 16.47
N LEU A 228 2.16 -3.77 17.01
CA LEU A 228 2.21 -2.31 17.05
C LEU A 228 2.23 -1.71 15.65
N TYR A 229 3.00 -2.28 14.73
CA TYR A 229 3.05 -1.83 13.35
C TYR A 229 1.69 -1.96 12.65
N MET A 230 1.04 -3.11 12.76
CA MET A 230 -0.28 -3.36 12.18
C MET A 230 -1.34 -2.45 12.81
N SER A 231 -1.32 -2.28 14.14
CA SER A 231 -2.23 -1.39 14.86
C SER A 231 -2.04 0.08 14.49
N PHE A 232 -0.79 0.53 14.35
CA PHE A 232 -0.46 1.87 13.88
C PHE A 232 -0.97 2.09 12.46
N GLY A 233 -0.69 1.16 11.54
CA GLY A 233 -1.18 1.20 10.16
C GLY A 233 -2.70 1.27 10.09
N LEU A 234 -3.40 0.41 10.83
CA LEU A 234 -4.88 0.40 10.88
C LEU A 234 -5.43 1.73 11.42
N THR A 235 -4.84 2.25 12.49
CA THR A 235 -5.30 3.48 13.14
C THR A 235 -5.10 4.68 12.22
N CYS A 236 -3.91 4.84 11.65
CA CYS A 236 -3.57 6.01 10.84
C CYS A 236 -4.24 6.00 9.46
N MET A 237 -4.43 4.84 8.83
CA MET A 237 -5.03 4.76 7.48
C MET A 237 -6.55 4.64 7.47
N PHE A 238 -7.14 3.98 8.47
CA PHE A 238 -8.57 3.69 8.46
C PHE A 238 -9.29 4.44 9.56
N ILE A 239 -8.97 4.17 10.83
CA ILE A 239 -9.78 4.66 11.95
C ILE A 239 -9.76 6.19 12.04
N LEU A 240 -8.58 6.79 12.06
CA LEU A 240 -8.44 8.25 12.19
C LEU A 240 -9.10 8.98 11.02
N PRO A 241 -8.83 8.63 9.74
CA PRO A 241 -9.51 9.26 8.62
C PRO A 241 -11.02 9.07 8.62
N LEU A 242 -11.52 7.86 8.93
CA LEU A 242 -12.96 7.58 8.98
C LEU A 242 -13.65 8.42 10.05
N VAL A 243 -13.08 8.53 11.24
CA VAL A 243 -13.64 9.34 12.33
C VAL A 243 -13.71 10.82 11.92
N ILE A 244 -12.64 11.37 11.32
CA ILE A 244 -12.65 12.78 10.91
C ILE A 244 -13.61 13.00 9.75
N LEU A 245 -13.65 12.09 8.76
CA LEU A 245 -14.52 12.19 7.60
C LEU A 245 -16.00 12.13 8.03
N THR A 246 -16.36 11.15 8.85
CA THR A 246 -17.74 11.03 9.38
C THR A 246 -18.13 12.24 10.22
N ALA A 247 -17.28 12.70 11.13
CA ALA A 247 -17.56 13.89 11.95
C ALA A 247 -17.75 15.15 11.09
N THR A 248 -16.93 15.36 10.07
CA THR A 248 -17.04 16.53 9.18
C THR A 248 -18.28 16.48 8.29
N TYR A 249 -18.64 15.31 7.75
CA TYR A 249 -19.87 15.16 6.97
C TYR A 249 -21.13 15.32 7.82
N VAL A 250 -21.18 14.70 9.01
CA VAL A 250 -22.30 14.86 9.95
C VAL A 250 -22.46 16.33 10.35
N SER A 251 -21.36 17.00 10.70
CA SER A 251 -21.39 18.43 11.06
C SER A 251 -21.88 19.31 9.91
N THR A 252 -21.48 18.99 8.67
CA THR A 252 -21.95 19.70 7.48
C THR A 252 -23.45 19.50 7.27
N PHE A 253 -23.94 18.27 7.39
CA PHE A 253 -25.36 17.95 7.24
C PHE A 253 -26.23 18.65 8.29
N ILE A 254 -25.80 18.64 9.55
CA ILE A 254 -26.52 19.34 10.64
C ILE A 254 -26.55 20.85 10.41
N THR A 255 -25.48 21.45 9.88
CA THR A 255 -25.43 22.90 9.62
C THR A 255 -26.29 23.32 8.41
N LEU A 256 -26.57 22.40 7.49
CA LEU A 256 -27.41 22.66 6.32
C LEU A 256 -28.92 22.56 6.61
N LYS A 257 -29.32 21.92 7.71
CA LYS A 257 -30.72 21.74 8.11
C LYS A 257 -31.14 22.83 9.08
#